data_AF-A0A2D5FD50-F1
#
_entry.id   AF-A0A2D5FD50-F1
#
_cell.length_a   1.000
_cell.length_b   1.000
_cell.length_c   1.000
_cell.angle_alpha   90.00
_cell.angle_beta   90.00
_cell.angle_gamma   90.00
#
_symmetry.space_group_name_H-M   'P 1'
#
loop_
_entity.id
_entity.type
_entity.pdbx_description
1 polymer ?
#
loop_
_entity_poly.entity_id
_entity_poly.type
_entity_poly.pdbx_seq_one_letter_code
_entity_poly.pdbx_strand_id
1 'polypeptide(L)'
;MATTLEIIRGISQAAANAYDGAHKEEYSADGKARAVGLKREEGNPLIDKRVMDGFGVSFHGPMLKISYHAEVKLKDIYSTPFESEIESMINDISKFLKKEYKAITGDTLSLTPQGEVEVLVQNTSRVRTWCQAHRMYKIGSIAEVEEVKSPSEDRMDTKFRTFLDNGGFMGKRPENDSRKKE
;
A
#
# COMPACT_ATOMS: atom_id res chain seq x y z
N MET A 1 0.82 11.14 19.91
CA MET A 1 0.13 10.33 18.88
C MET A 1 0.82 10.70 17.57
N ALA A 2 1.42 9.74 16.85
CA ALA A 2 2.16 10.06 15.63
C ALA A 2 1.21 10.70 14.60
N THR A 3 1.65 11.79 13.98
CA THR A 3 0.90 12.44 12.90
C THR A 3 0.86 11.52 11.68
N THR A 4 -0.16 11.66 10.82
CA THR A 4 -0.28 10.88 9.57
C THR A 4 1.00 10.89 8.73
N LEU A 5 1.67 12.05 8.69
CA LEU A 5 2.91 12.24 7.94
C LEU A 5 4.11 11.54 8.60
N GLU A 6 4.18 11.45 9.93
CA GLU A 6 5.20 10.65 10.63
C GLU A 6 5.01 9.15 10.38
N ILE A 7 3.76 8.67 10.36
CA ILE A 7 3.46 7.27 10.04
C ILE A 7 3.89 6.95 8.60
N ILE A 8 3.53 7.79 7.63
CA ILE A 8 3.92 7.61 6.23
C ILE A 8 5.44 7.62 6.09
N ARG A 9 6.13 8.61 6.71
CA ARG A 9 7.59 8.69 6.68
C ARG A 9 8.25 7.48 7.31
N GLY A 10 7.76 7.02 8.47
CA GLY A 10 8.28 5.84 9.15
C GLY A 10 8.14 4.58 8.30
N ILE A 11 6.99 4.39 7.64
CA ILE A 11 6.78 3.26 6.72
C ILE A 11 7.68 3.37 5.49
N SER A 12 7.82 4.55 4.90
CA SER A 12 8.71 4.77 3.76
C SER A 12 10.18 4.51 4.11
N GLN A 13 10.62 4.91 5.30
CA GLN A 13 11.97 4.62 5.80
C GLN A 13 12.15 3.12 6.07
N ALA A 14 11.15 2.46 6.68
CA ALA A 14 11.18 1.03 6.89
C ALA A 14 11.29 0.24 5.56
N ALA A 15 10.58 0.68 4.51
CA ALA A 15 10.68 0.08 3.19
C ALA A 15 12.05 0.34 2.52
N ALA A 16 12.61 1.56 2.68
CA ALA A 16 13.93 1.91 2.16
C ALA A 16 15.05 1.07 2.79
N ASN A 17 14.89 0.65 4.04
CA ASN A 17 15.82 -0.22 4.74
C ASN A 17 15.91 -1.65 4.17
N ALA A 18 14.99 -2.05 3.29
CA ALA A 18 15.03 -3.33 2.57
C ALA A 18 15.73 -3.25 1.20
N TYR A 19 16.65 -2.31 1.00
CA TYR A 19 17.44 -2.21 -0.23
C TYR A 19 18.30 -3.46 -0.46
N ASP A 20 18.79 -3.65 -1.69
CA ASP A 20 19.60 -4.81 -2.04
C ASP A 20 20.91 -4.86 -1.25
N GLY A 21 21.20 -5.98 -0.59
CA GLY A 21 22.36 -6.14 0.29
C GLY A 21 22.13 -5.77 1.76
N ALA A 22 20.96 -5.24 2.15
CA ALA A 22 20.65 -4.88 3.54
C ALA A 22 20.67 -6.08 4.52
N HIS A 23 20.58 -7.30 4.00
CA HIS A 23 20.69 -8.54 4.77
C HIS A 23 22.12 -8.85 5.26
N LYS A 24 23.15 -8.17 4.74
CA LYS A 24 24.55 -8.34 5.17
C LYS A 24 24.97 -7.18 6.07
N GLU A 25 25.46 -7.51 7.26
CA GLU A 25 25.93 -6.52 8.25
C GLU A 25 27.04 -5.64 7.67
N GLU A 26 27.93 -6.21 6.86
CA GLU A 26 29.06 -5.52 6.23
C GLU A 26 28.65 -4.39 5.28
N TYR A 27 27.46 -4.49 4.68
CA TYR A 27 26.93 -3.48 3.75
C TYR A 27 25.92 -2.54 4.42
N SER A 28 25.62 -2.75 5.70
CA SER A 28 24.71 -1.93 6.48
C SER A 28 25.51 -0.85 7.21
N ALA A 29 25.17 0.41 6.99
CA ALA A 29 25.82 1.54 7.65
C ALA A 29 25.71 1.48 9.19
N ASP A 30 24.65 0.85 9.69
CA ASP A 30 24.37 0.69 11.13
C ASP A 30 24.94 -0.63 11.71
N GLY A 31 25.58 -1.46 10.88
CA GLY A 31 26.08 -2.79 11.27
C GLY A 31 24.99 -3.81 11.62
N LYS A 32 23.73 -3.54 11.26
CA LYS A 32 22.59 -4.42 11.53
C LYS A 32 22.10 -5.08 10.25
N ALA A 33 22.02 -6.40 10.25
CA ALA A 33 21.41 -7.17 9.18
C ALA A 33 19.88 -7.03 9.21
N ARG A 34 19.33 -6.63 8.06
CA ARG A 34 17.90 -6.49 7.82
C ARG A 34 17.49 -7.47 6.72
N ALA A 35 17.30 -8.72 7.09
CA ALA A 35 16.82 -9.76 6.19
C ALA A 35 15.29 -9.78 6.16
N VAL A 36 14.72 -9.79 4.95
CA VAL A 36 13.28 -9.90 4.71
C VAL A 36 12.90 -11.36 4.43
N GLY A 37 13.83 -12.15 3.88
CA GLY A 37 13.58 -13.52 3.41
C GLY A 37 13.36 -13.61 1.91
N LEU A 38 13.71 -12.57 1.14
CA LEU A 38 13.59 -12.60 -0.32
C LEU A 38 14.60 -13.57 -0.93
N LYS A 39 14.23 -14.25 -2.02
CA LYS A 39 15.09 -15.21 -2.73
C LYS A 39 16.37 -14.58 -3.27
N ARG A 40 16.40 -13.25 -3.46
CA ARG A 40 17.62 -12.50 -3.84
C ARG A 40 18.64 -12.35 -2.70
N GLU A 41 18.26 -12.61 -1.46
CA GLU A 41 19.14 -12.56 -0.29
C GLU A 41 19.95 -13.85 -0.13
N GLU A 42 19.57 -14.92 -0.85
CA GLU A 42 20.22 -16.21 -0.82
C GLU A 42 21.27 -16.33 -1.94
N GLY A 43 22.42 -16.93 -1.61
CA GLY A 43 23.48 -17.24 -2.57
C GLY A 43 24.53 -16.14 -2.78
N ASN A 44 25.32 -16.28 -3.84
CA ASN A 44 26.40 -15.38 -4.22
C ASN A 44 26.07 -14.64 -5.53
N PRO A 45 25.81 -13.32 -5.49
CA PRO A 45 25.45 -12.53 -6.68
C PRO A 45 26.45 -12.57 -7.84
N LEU A 46 27.72 -12.90 -7.58
CA LEU A 46 28.77 -12.94 -8.61
C LEU A 46 28.83 -14.28 -9.35
N ILE A 47 28.43 -15.37 -8.69
CA ILE A 47 28.57 -16.75 -9.21
C ILE A 47 27.21 -17.29 -9.65
N ASP A 48 26.17 -16.97 -8.90
CA ASP A 48 24.84 -17.51 -9.12
C ASP A 48 24.07 -16.75 -10.20
N LYS A 49 22.99 -17.37 -10.65
CA LYS A 49 22.09 -16.77 -11.64
C LYS A 49 21.39 -15.56 -11.00
N ARG A 50 21.24 -14.48 -11.77
CA ARG A 50 20.48 -13.31 -11.34
C ARG A 50 19.05 -13.71 -10.96
N VAL A 51 18.65 -13.36 -9.74
CA VAL A 51 17.30 -13.54 -9.19
C VAL A 51 16.62 -12.18 -9.18
N MET A 52 15.51 -12.03 -9.90
CA MET A 52 14.69 -10.82 -9.85
C MET A 52 13.57 -11.05 -8.84
N ASP A 53 13.80 -10.59 -7.61
CA ASP A 53 12.87 -10.74 -6.50
C ASP A 53 12.87 -9.47 -5.64
N GLY A 54 11.70 -8.90 -5.38
CA GLY A 54 11.61 -7.66 -4.62
C GLY A 54 10.18 -7.26 -4.28
N PHE A 55 10.06 -6.29 -3.38
CA PHE A 55 8.76 -5.71 -3.02
C PHE A 55 8.80 -4.19 -3.01
N GLY A 56 7.61 -3.60 -3.09
CA GLY A 56 7.36 -2.18 -3.03
C GLY A 56 6.16 -1.89 -2.15
N VAL A 57 6.06 -0.63 -1.72
CA VAL A 57 4.99 -0.15 -0.84
C VAL A 57 4.38 1.10 -1.46
N SER A 58 3.06 1.19 -1.50
CA SER A 58 2.34 2.34 -2.04
C SER A 58 1.12 2.67 -1.18
N PHE A 59 0.82 3.96 -1.01
CA PHE A 59 -0.29 4.41 -0.17
C PHE A 59 -1.52 4.73 -1.04
N HIS A 60 -2.70 4.29 -0.57
CA HIS A 60 -4.00 4.51 -1.19
C HIS A 60 -4.96 5.02 -0.11
N GLY A 61 -4.90 6.32 0.19
CA GLY A 61 -5.63 6.91 1.32
C GLY A 61 -5.20 6.26 2.65
N PRO A 62 -6.13 5.67 3.43
CA PRO A 62 -5.81 4.95 4.67
C PRO A 62 -5.26 3.53 4.46
N MET A 63 -5.16 3.07 3.20
CA MET A 63 -4.69 1.74 2.84
C MET A 63 -3.23 1.74 2.39
N LEU A 64 -2.50 0.71 2.78
CA LEU A 64 -1.15 0.38 2.35
C LEU A 64 -1.21 -0.79 1.37
N LYS A 65 -0.76 -0.57 0.13
CA LYS A 65 -0.56 -1.65 -0.84
C LYS A 65 0.88 -2.14 -0.73
N ILE A 66 1.04 -3.42 -0.42
CA ILE A 66 2.32 -4.12 -0.55
C ILE A 66 2.29 -4.86 -1.88
N SER A 67 3.23 -4.55 -2.77
CA SER A 67 3.41 -5.21 -4.06
C SER A 67 4.67 -6.04 -4.04
N TYR A 68 4.58 -7.30 -4.45
CA TYR A 68 5.67 -8.24 -4.56
C TYR A 68 5.87 -8.62 -6.03
N HIS A 69 7.12 -8.71 -6.47
CA HIS A 69 7.49 -9.07 -7.83
C HIS A 69 8.58 -10.14 -7.81
N ALA A 70 8.31 -11.29 -8.43
CA ALA A 70 9.26 -12.37 -8.58
C ALA A 70 9.33 -12.87 -10.03
N GLU A 71 10.55 -13.18 -10.48
CA GLU A 71 10.79 -13.93 -11.71
C GLU A 71 11.05 -15.40 -11.38
N VAL A 72 10.14 -16.27 -11.82
CA VAL A 72 10.19 -17.71 -11.58
C VAL A 72 10.21 -18.47 -12.89
N LYS A 73 10.66 -19.74 -12.85
CA LYS A 73 10.58 -20.59 -14.04
C LYS A 73 9.16 -21.11 -14.17
N LEU A 74 8.74 -21.35 -15.41
CA LEU A 74 7.40 -21.87 -15.70
C LEU A 74 7.10 -23.19 -14.96
N LYS A 75 8.11 -24.06 -14.81
CA LYS A 75 8.00 -25.31 -14.06
C LYS A 75 7.68 -25.12 -12.56
N ASP A 76 8.13 -24.02 -11.96
CA ASP A 76 7.99 -23.75 -10.52
C ASP A 76 6.61 -23.12 -10.22
N ILE A 77 5.89 -22.65 -11.24
CA ILE A 77 4.49 -22.21 -11.11
C ILE A 77 3.55 -23.42 -11.10
N TYR A 78 3.86 -24.44 -11.92
CA TYR A 78 3.07 -25.67 -11.97
C TYR A 78 3.34 -26.59 -10.78
N SER A 79 4.33 -26.30 -9.94
CA SER A 79 4.48 -27.00 -8.66
C SER A 79 3.47 -26.50 -7.63
N THR A 80 2.70 -27.43 -7.07
CA THR A 80 1.86 -27.20 -5.89
C THR A 80 2.80 -27.01 -4.68
N PRO A 81 2.81 -25.90 -3.92
CA PRO A 81 1.77 -24.87 -3.71
C PRO A 81 2.27 -23.40 -3.93
N PHE A 82 2.38 -22.95 -5.17
CA PHE A 82 2.92 -21.62 -5.52
C PHE A 82 2.19 -20.41 -4.87
N GLU A 83 0.86 -20.42 -4.84
CA GLU A 83 0.07 -19.30 -4.26
C GLU A 83 0.34 -19.13 -2.75
N SER A 84 0.46 -20.24 -2.03
CA SER A 84 0.75 -20.23 -0.59
C SER A 84 2.14 -19.69 -0.28
N GLU A 85 3.13 -19.96 -1.15
CA GLU A 85 4.48 -19.38 -1.01
C GLU A 85 4.44 -17.85 -1.14
N ILE A 86 3.67 -17.34 -2.11
CA ILE A 86 3.53 -15.90 -2.32
C ILE A 86 2.83 -15.23 -1.15
N GLU A 87 1.75 -15.84 -0.64
CA GLU A 87 1.06 -15.30 0.53
C GLU A 87 1.97 -15.29 1.76
N SER A 88 2.78 -16.34 1.95
CA SER A 88 3.79 -16.41 3.01
C SER A 88 4.80 -15.27 2.87
N MET A 89 5.31 -15.03 1.66
CA MET A 89 6.26 -13.95 1.38
C MET A 89 5.68 -12.56 1.68
N ILE A 90 4.44 -12.30 1.27
CA ILE A 90 3.76 -11.03 1.58
C ILE A 90 3.59 -10.86 3.10
N ASN A 91 3.30 -11.95 3.82
CA ASN A 91 3.21 -11.92 5.28
C ASN A 91 4.56 -11.60 5.93
N ASP A 92 5.65 -12.15 5.42
CA ASP A 92 7.00 -11.88 5.93
C ASP A 92 7.44 -10.44 5.65
N ILE A 93 7.12 -9.89 4.47
CA ILE A 93 7.28 -8.46 4.17
C ILE A 93 6.48 -7.61 5.17
N SER A 94 5.25 -7.98 5.50
CA SER A 94 4.43 -7.25 6.47
C SER A 94 5.03 -7.26 7.89
N LYS A 95 5.64 -8.39 8.30
CA LYS A 95 6.33 -8.51 9.60
C LYS A 95 7.59 -7.67 9.61
N PHE A 96 8.36 -7.69 8.52
CA PHE A 96 9.55 -6.89 8.36
C PHE A 96 9.23 -5.39 8.50
N LEU A 97 8.21 -4.90 7.77
CA LEU A 97 7.79 -3.50 7.85
C LEU A 97 7.39 -3.09 9.27
N LYS A 98 6.66 -3.95 10.01
CA LYS A 98 6.30 -3.69 11.42
C LYS A 98 7.52 -3.62 12.33
N LYS A 99 8.50 -4.50 12.14
CA LYS A 99 9.74 -4.55 12.92
C LYS A 99 10.59 -3.30 12.68
N GLU A 100 10.82 -2.94 11.43
CA GLU A 100 11.63 -1.77 11.07
C GLU A 100 10.94 -0.46 11.44
N TYR A 101 9.63 -0.36 11.24
CA TYR A 101 8.87 0.80 11.69
C TYR A 101 9.06 1.02 13.19
N LYS A 102 8.91 -0.03 14.01
CA LYS A 102 9.13 0.06 15.46
C LYS A 102 10.56 0.46 15.82
N ALA A 103 11.55 -0.01 15.07
CA ALA A 103 12.95 0.35 15.29
C ALA A 103 13.24 1.83 15.00
N ILE A 104 12.56 2.41 14.00
CA ILE A 104 12.73 3.80 13.58
C ILE A 104 11.94 4.76 14.47
N THR A 105 10.64 4.52 14.64
CA THR A 105 9.72 5.48 15.29
C THR A 105 9.52 5.19 16.77
N GLY A 106 9.88 4.00 17.27
CA GLY A 106 9.57 3.54 18.63
C GLY A 106 8.12 3.07 18.82
N ASP A 107 7.20 3.55 17.99
CA ASP A 107 5.78 3.18 18.00
C ASP A 107 5.48 1.86 17.27
N THR A 108 4.35 1.25 17.59
CA THR A 108 3.90 -0.02 16.97
C THR A 108 2.96 0.26 15.80
N LEU A 109 3.22 -0.35 14.64
CA LEU A 109 2.36 -0.28 13.46
C LEU A 109 1.35 -1.45 13.42
N SER A 110 0.07 -1.13 13.32
CA SER A 110 -0.99 -2.11 13.05
C SER A 110 -1.36 -2.09 11.56
N LEU A 111 -1.19 -3.25 10.91
CA LEU A 111 -1.61 -3.51 9.53
C LEU A 111 -2.63 -4.63 9.56
N THR A 112 -3.87 -4.35 9.17
CA THR A 112 -4.94 -5.34 9.04
C THR A 112 -5.15 -5.68 7.57
N PRO A 113 -5.05 -6.96 7.16
CA PRO A 113 -5.22 -7.33 5.76
C PRO A 113 -6.66 -7.06 5.30
N GLN A 114 -6.80 -6.53 4.09
CA GLN A 114 -8.07 -6.33 3.41
C GLN A 114 -8.10 -7.24 2.17
N GLY A 115 -9.02 -8.19 2.16
CA GLY A 115 -9.15 -9.17 1.07
C GLY A 115 -8.04 -10.22 0.99
N GLU A 116 -8.09 -10.97 -0.09
CA GLU A 116 -7.13 -12.01 -0.47
C GLU A 116 -5.94 -11.42 -1.24
N VAL A 117 -4.88 -12.21 -1.42
CA VAL A 117 -3.73 -11.82 -2.23
C VAL A 117 -4.10 -11.93 -3.71
N GLU A 118 -3.99 -10.84 -4.45
CA GLU A 118 -4.15 -10.87 -5.90
C GLU A 118 -2.82 -11.22 -6.55
N VAL A 119 -2.78 -12.31 -7.31
CA VAL A 119 -1.59 -12.79 -8.02
C VAL A 119 -1.81 -12.76 -9.51
N LEU A 120 -0.99 -11.98 -10.22
CA LEU A 120 -0.94 -11.92 -11.67
C LEU A 120 0.31 -12.62 -12.17
N VAL A 121 0.12 -13.69 -12.96
CA VAL A 121 1.19 -14.48 -13.55
C VAL A 121 1.23 -14.23 -15.05
N GLN A 122 2.35 -13.71 -15.56
CA GLN A 122 2.54 -13.37 -16.97
C GLN A 122 3.79 -14.03 -17.54
N ASN A 123 3.64 -14.66 -18.69
CA ASN A 123 4.75 -15.32 -19.36
C ASN A 123 5.62 -14.29 -20.09
N THR A 124 6.90 -14.23 -19.73
CA THR A 124 7.89 -13.37 -20.40
C THR A 124 8.62 -14.13 -21.50
N SER A 125 8.84 -15.44 -21.30
CA SER A 125 9.46 -16.33 -22.28
C SER A 125 9.06 -17.78 -22.01
N ARG A 126 9.26 -18.68 -22.98
CA ARG A 126 8.98 -20.13 -22.82
C ARG A 126 9.58 -20.80 -21.57
N VAL A 127 10.55 -20.17 -20.92
CA VAL A 127 11.20 -20.67 -19.69
C VAL A 127 10.86 -19.84 -18.45
N ARG A 128 10.56 -18.55 -18.59
CA ARG A 128 10.48 -17.58 -17.49
C ARG A 128 9.15 -16.85 -17.44
N THR A 129 8.68 -16.62 -16.23
CA THR A 129 7.38 -16.03 -15.97
C THR A 129 7.53 -14.99 -14.86
N TRP A 130 6.86 -13.85 -15.03
CA TRP A 130 6.72 -12.84 -13.99
C TRP A 130 5.51 -13.16 -13.13
N CYS A 131 5.72 -13.06 -11.83
CA CYS A 131 4.67 -13.15 -10.84
C CYS A 131 4.61 -11.81 -10.09
N GLN A 132 3.50 -11.10 -10.28
CA GLN A 132 3.21 -9.85 -9.60
C GLN A 132 2.07 -10.11 -8.62
N ALA A 133 2.37 -10.02 -7.33
CA ALA A 133 1.39 -10.22 -6.29
C ALA A 133 1.18 -8.93 -5.50
N HIS A 134 -0.03 -8.66 -5.03
CA HIS A 134 -0.24 -7.56 -4.12
C HIS A 134 -1.37 -7.80 -3.13
N ARG A 135 -1.27 -7.13 -1.99
CA ARG A 135 -2.29 -7.12 -0.95
C ARG A 135 -2.44 -5.74 -0.34
N MET A 136 -3.68 -5.37 -0.04
CA MET A 136 -4.00 -4.12 0.66
C MET A 136 -4.08 -4.37 2.17
N TYR A 137 -3.55 -3.44 2.94
CA TYR A 137 -3.59 -3.44 4.40
C TYR A 137 -4.15 -2.12 4.89
N LYS A 138 -5.13 -2.15 5.80
CA LYS A 138 -5.61 -0.93 6.46
C LYS A 138 -4.65 -0.56 7.59
N ILE A 139 -4.22 0.71 7.61
CA ILE A 139 -3.34 1.25 8.64
C ILE A 139 -4.20 1.68 9.83
N GLY A 140 -3.99 1.09 11.01
CA GLY A 140 -4.89 1.34 12.15
C GLY A 140 -4.77 2.72 12.79
N SER A 141 -3.65 3.43 12.61
CA SER A 141 -3.35 4.69 13.30
C SER A 141 -3.69 5.96 12.50
N ILE A 142 -4.27 5.83 11.31
CA ILE A 142 -4.64 6.96 10.46
C ILE A 142 -6.15 7.19 10.60
N ALA A 143 -6.54 8.18 11.42
CA ALA A 143 -7.95 8.45 11.75
C ALA A 143 -8.64 9.42 10.78
N GLU A 144 -7.89 10.23 10.02
CA GLU A 144 -8.44 11.38 9.27
C GLU A 144 -7.93 11.40 7.82
N VAL A 145 -8.09 10.30 7.08
CA VAL A 145 -7.82 10.29 5.63
C VAL A 145 -9.03 9.73 4.90
N GLU A 146 -9.65 10.56 4.07
CA GLU A 146 -10.75 10.17 3.19
C GLU A 146 -10.26 9.12 2.19
N GLU A 147 -11.03 8.04 2.02
CA GLU A 147 -10.72 7.02 1.02
C GLU A 147 -10.92 7.60 -0.40
N VAL A 148 -10.04 7.21 -1.31
CA VAL A 148 -10.12 7.64 -2.70
C VAL A 148 -11.40 7.08 -3.32
N LYS A 149 -12.26 7.94 -3.87
CA LYS A 149 -13.62 7.65 -4.37
C LYS A 149 -14.67 7.36 -3.29
N SER A 150 -14.43 7.77 -2.04
CA SER A 150 -15.53 7.92 -1.08
C SER A 150 -16.64 8.76 -1.73
N PRO A 151 -17.92 8.40 -1.58
CA PRO A 151 -18.99 9.32 -1.96
C PRO A 151 -18.73 10.64 -1.25
N SER A 152 -18.73 11.74 -2.00
CA SER A 152 -18.67 13.06 -1.38
C SER A 152 -19.78 13.10 -0.34
N GLU A 153 -19.49 13.47 0.90
CA GLU A 153 -20.57 13.87 1.78
C GLU A 153 -21.40 14.91 1.01
N ASP A 154 -22.73 14.76 1.01
CA ASP A 154 -23.66 15.78 0.53
C ASP A 154 -23.60 16.99 1.47
N ARG A 155 -22.42 17.61 1.55
CA ARG A 155 -22.16 18.91 2.12
C ARG A 155 -22.61 19.95 1.10
N MET A 156 -23.89 19.84 0.72
CA MET A 156 -24.56 20.94 0.08
C MET A 156 -24.54 22.08 1.09
N ASP A 157 -23.81 23.14 0.74
CA ASP A 157 -23.63 24.33 1.55
C ASP A 157 -25.00 24.77 2.09
N THR A 158 -25.06 25.14 3.37
CA THR A 158 -26.30 25.52 4.04
C THR A 158 -27.08 26.55 3.22
N LYS A 159 -26.37 27.46 2.53
CA LYS A 159 -26.97 28.46 1.63
C LYS A 159 -27.68 27.83 0.42
N PHE A 160 -27.09 26.79 -0.16
CA PHE A 160 -27.70 26.03 -1.26
C PHE A 160 -28.89 25.19 -0.78
N ARG A 161 -28.85 24.63 0.44
CA ARG A 161 -30.03 23.98 1.06
C ARG A 161 -31.18 24.98 1.21
N THR A 162 -30.90 26.13 1.82
CA THR A 162 -31.92 27.18 1.99
C THR A 162 -32.45 27.70 0.65
N PHE A 163 -31.60 27.77 -0.39
CA PHE A 163 -32.04 28.14 -1.74
C PHE A 163 -32.99 27.12 -2.36
N LEU A 164 -32.67 25.82 -2.29
CA LEU A 164 -33.55 24.76 -2.81
C LEU A 164 -34.85 24.66 -2.00
N ASP A 165 -34.78 24.78 -0.66
CA ASP A 165 -35.95 24.77 0.22
C ASP A 165 -36.90 25.95 -0.07
N ASN A 166 -36.35 27.10 -0.48
CA ASN A 166 -37.13 28.25 -0.95
C ASN A 166 -37.66 28.10 -2.38
N GLY A 167 -37.52 26.92 -2.99
CA GLY A 167 -38.03 26.56 -4.32
C GLY A 167 -37.04 26.76 -5.47
N GLY A 168 -35.76 27.00 -5.17
CA GLY A 168 -34.71 27.17 -6.15
C GLY A 168 -34.99 28.33 -7.12
N PHE A 169 -34.63 28.14 -8.40
CA PHE A 169 -34.85 29.17 -9.43
C PHE A 169 -36.32 29.41 -9.80
N MET A 170 -37.24 28.52 -9.39
CA MET A 170 -38.67 28.60 -9.67
C MET A 170 -39.52 28.85 -8.40
N GLY A 171 -38.85 29.16 -7.28
CA GLY A 171 -39.46 29.36 -5.99
C GLY A 171 -40.28 30.64 -5.86
N LYS A 172 -41.04 30.74 -4.77
CA LYS A 172 -41.74 31.98 -4.44
C LYS A 172 -40.72 33.11 -4.27
N ARG A 173 -40.92 34.23 -4.97
CA ARG A 173 -40.11 35.44 -4.79
C ARG A 173 -40.08 35.82 -3.30
N PRO A 174 -38.93 36.25 -2.77
CA PRO A 174 -38.84 36.73 -1.40
C PRO A 174 -39.87 37.82 -1.15
N GLU A 175 -40.45 37.89 0.05
CA GLU A 175 -41.50 38.86 0.39
C GLU A 175 -41.05 40.33 0.21
N ASN A 176 -39.74 40.58 0.14
CA ASN A 176 -39.18 41.91 -0.11
C ASN A 176 -39.08 42.31 -1.60
N ASP A 177 -39.42 41.42 -2.55
CA ASP A 177 -39.32 41.72 -3.98
C ASP A 177 -40.58 42.42 -4.50
N SER A 178 -40.54 43.75 -4.57
CA SER A 178 -41.63 44.62 -5.01
C SER A 178 -41.73 44.80 -6.54
N ARG A 179 -40.88 44.11 -7.31
CA ARG A 179 -40.88 44.21 -8.78
C ARG A 179 -42.12 43.55 -9.38
N LYS A 180 -42.77 44.22 -10.34
CA LYS A 180 -43.90 43.67 -11.09
C LYS A 180 -43.50 42.34 -11.76
N LYS A 181 -44.40 41.36 -11.76
CA LYS A 181 -44.25 40.16 -12.58
C LYS A 181 -44.51 40.54 -14.04
N GLU A 182 -43.58 40.18 -14.92
CA GLU A 182 -43.84 40.06 -16.36
C GLU A 182 -44.64 38.79 -16.63
#